data_AF-A0A1N7C1H8-F1
#
_entry.id   AF-A0A1N7C1H8-F1
#
_cell.length_a   1.000
_cell.length_b   1.000
_cell.length_c   1.000
_cell.angle_alpha   90.00
_cell.angle_beta   90.00
_cell.angle_gamma   90.00
#
_symmetry.space_group_name_H-M   'P 1'
#
loop_
_entity.id
_entity.type
_entity.pdbx_description
1 polymer ?
#
loop_
_entity_poly.entity_id
_entity_poly.type
_entity_poly.pdbx_seq_one_letter_code
_entity_poly.pdbx_strand_id
1 'polypeptide(L)'
;MHRASWWYGIALFPVVVLTAVTSRFAATAFFSAASAPDAPLGLDVAWFVLQTLSFWVGIGVAVVVLGCLLADLRALGGNETWSPSPLWGLAGVVHFGGVVFTELLLVSVPALSYYLYRRHVHVGSP
;
A
#
# COMPACT_ATOMS: atom_id res chain seq x y z
N MET A 1 0.45 26.82 13.09
CA MET A 1 0.63 25.36 13.10
C MET A 1 0.35 24.83 11.69
N HIS A 2 1.39 24.49 10.91
CA HIS A 2 1.15 23.78 9.65
C HIS A 2 0.61 22.39 9.99
N ARG A 3 -0.64 22.09 9.60
CA ARG A 3 -1.18 20.74 9.69
C ARG A 3 -0.27 19.83 8.86
N ALA A 4 0.43 18.90 9.50
CA ALA A 4 1.28 17.96 8.80
C ALA A 4 0.42 17.16 7.80
N SER A 5 0.65 17.39 6.50
CA SER A 5 -0.13 16.83 5.38
C SER A 5 0.27 15.40 5.02
N TRP A 6 1.21 14.80 5.74
CA TRP A 6 1.77 13.48 5.44
C TRP A 6 0.72 12.36 5.44
N TRP A 7 -0.35 12.51 6.21
CA TRP A 7 -1.43 11.52 6.28
C TRP A 7 -2.11 11.22 4.93
N TYR A 8 -2.14 12.19 4.00
CA TYR A 8 -2.66 11.96 2.65
C TYR A 8 -1.89 10.85 1.93
N GLY A 9 -0.56 10.79 2.11
CA GLY A 9 0.26 9.73 1.53
C GLY A 9 0.04 8.39 2.21
N ILE A 10 -0.24 8.38 3.52
CA ILE A 10 -0.58 7.16 4.27
C ILE A 10 -1.93 6.61 3.78
N ALA A 11 -2.92 7.47 3.54
CA ALA A 11 -4.26 7.12 3.08
C ALA A 11 -4.28 6.44 1.69
N LEU A 12 -3.16 6.41 0.97
CA LEU A 12 -3.01 5.67 -0.29
C LEU A 12 -2.88 4.15 -0.09
N PHE A 13 -2.76 3.64 1.14
CA PHE A 13 -2.58 2.20 1.41
C PHE A 13 -3.63 1.28 0.71
N PRO A 14 -4.90 1.65 0.50
CA PRO A 14 -5.84 0.78 -0.22
C PRO A 14 -5.46 0.56 -1.69
N VAL A 15 -4.74 1.50 -2.31
CA VAL A 15 -4.27 1.37 -3.70
C VAL A 15 -3.27 0.22 -3.82
N VAL A 16 -2.46 -0.04 -2.79
CA VAL A 16 -1.56 -1.19 -2.74
C VAL A 16 -2.34 -2.51 -2.77
N VAL A 17 -3.49 -2.57 -2.08
CA VAL A 17 -4.37 -3.75 -2.12
C VAL A 17 -4.91 -3.98 -3.53
N LEU A 18 -5.45 -2.92 -4.15
CA LEU A 18 -6.00 -2.99 -5.50
C LEU A 18 -4.96 -3.43 -6.52
N THR A 19 -3.77 -2.84 -6.47
CA THR A 19 -2.66 -3.19 -7.37
C THR A 19 -2.11 -4.59 -7.13
N ALA A 20 -2.01 -5.05 -5.88
CA ALA A 20 -1.58 -6.40 -5.57
C ALA A 20 -2.58 -7.45 -6.08
N VAL A 21 -3.88 -7.26 -5.84
CA VAL A 21 -4.94 -8.15 -6.35
C VAL A 21 -4.93 -8.17 -7.88
N THR A 22 -4.86 -6.99 -8.51
CA THR A 22 -4.81 -6.86 -9.98
C THR A 22 -3.59 -7.57 -10.56
N SER A 23 -2.40 -7.39 -9.94
CA SER A 23 -1.17 -8.04 -10.39
C SER A 23 -1.28 -9.56 -10.29
N ARG A 24 -1.80 -10.10 -9.18
CA ARG A 24 -1.97 -11.56 -8.99
C ARG A 24 -2.96 -12.16 -10.00
N PHE A 25 -4.08 -11.47 -10.22
CA PHE A 25 -5.07 -11.87 -11.21
C PHE A 25 -4.48 -11.85 -12.62
N ALA A 26 -3.84 -10.76 -13.00
CA ALA A 26 -3.22 -10.60 -14.32
C ALA A 26 -2.09 -11.62 -14.55
N ALA A 27 -1.30 -11.97 -13.53
CA ALA A 27 -0.30 -13.04 -13.63
C ALA A 27 -0.95 -14.39 -13.94
N THR A 28 -2.05 -14.72 -13.27
CA THR A 28 -2.78 -15.99 -13.48
C THR A 28 -3.39 -16.02 -14.89
N ALA A 29 -3.99 -14.92 -15.32
CA ALA A 29 -4.55 -14.76 -16.65
C ALA A 29 -3.47 -14.83 -17.76
N PHE A 30 -2.29 -14.26 -17.51
CA PHE A 30 -1.14 -14.37 -18.41
C PHE A 30 -0.73 -15.83 -18.61
N PHE A 31 -0.49 -16.59 -17.54
CA PHE A 31 -0.09 -17.99 -17.66
C PHE A 31 -1.16 -18.85 -18.33
N SER A 32 -2.44 -18.56 -18.06
CA SER A 32 -3.57 -19.22 -18.73
C SER A 32 -3.59 -18.92 -20.23
N ALA A 33 -3.39 -17.66 -20.64
CA ALA A 33 -3.41 -17.25 -22.05
C ALA A 33 -2.18 -17.78 -22.81
N ALA A 34 -0.99 -17.70 -22.20
CA ALA A 34 0.26 -18.17 -22.80
C ALA A 34 0.30 -19.68 -23.04
N SER A 35 -0.48 -20.45 -22.27
CA SER A 35 -0.56 -21.91 -22.38
C SER A 35 -1.72 -22.39 -23.27
N ALA A 36 -2.62 -21.50 -23.68
CA ALA A 36 -3.81 -21.85 -24.45
C ALA A 36 -3.51 -21.87 -25.96
N PRO A 37 -3.76 -22.99 -26.67
CA PRO A 37 -3.45 -23.12 -28.10
C PRO A 37 -4.24 -22.15 -29.00
N ASP A 38 -5.41 -21.73 -28.53
CA ASP A 38 -6.43 -20.96 -29.23
C ASP A 38 -6.61 -19.55 -28.65
N ALA A 39 -5.68 -19.11 -27.79
CA ALA A 39 -5.72 -17.75 -27.23
C ALA A 39 -5.65 -16.69 -28.35
N PRO A 40 -6.44 -15.61 -28.25
CA PRO A 40 -6.31 -14.46 -29.14
C PRO A 40 -4.87 -13.92 -29.13
N LEU A 41 -4.38 -13.57 -30.32
CA LEU A 41 -3.03 -13.01 -30.50
C LEU A 41 -2.83 -11.79 -29.60
N GLY A 42 -1.78 -11.82 -28.77
CA GLY A 42 -1.38 -10.70 -27.91
C GLY A 42 -2.16 -10.56 -26.60
N LEU A 43 -3.10 -11.47 -26.30
CA LEU A 43 -3.83 -11.48 -25.03
C LEU A 43 -2.89 -11.72 -23.84
N ASP A 44 -1.92 -12.63 -24.01
CA ASP A 44 -0.84 -12.87 -23.06
C ASP A 44 -0.01 -11.60 -22.81
N VAL A 45 0.40 -10.90 -23.88
CA VAL A 45 1.15 -9.64 -23.76
C VAL A 45 0.34 -8.58 -23.00
N ALA A 46 -0.96 -8.47 -23.26
CA ALA A 46 -1.84 -7.53 -22.56
C ALA A 46 -1.90 -7.83 -21.05
N TRP A 47 -2.05 -9.10 -20.66
CA TRP A 47 -2.04 -9.52 -19.26
C TRP A 47 -0.69 -9.31 -18.59
N PHE A 48 0.41 -9.58 -19.29
CA PHE A 48 1.76 -9.33 -18.80
C PHE A 48 2.00 -7.84 -18.53
N VAL A 49 1.59 -6.96 -19.44
CA VAL A 49 1.70 -5.50 -19.26
C VAL A 49 0.86 -5.04 -18.06
N LEU A 50 -0.39 -5.50 -17.94
CA LEU A 50 -1.24 -5.16 -16.80
C LEU A 50 -0.62 -5.62 -15.47
N GLN A 51 -0.09 -6.85 -15.42
CA GLN A 51 0.58 -7.41 -14.27
C GLN A 51 1.78 -6.56 -13.86
N THR A 52 2.64 -6.23 -14.84
CA THR A 52 3.87 -5.45 -14.66
C THR A 52 3.56 -4.05 -14.16
N LEU A 53 2.65 -3.33 -14.81
CA LEU A 53 2.25 -1.99 -14.41
C LEU A 53 1.64 -1.98 -13.01
N SER A 54 0.73 -2.92 -12.72
CA SER A 54 0.11 -3.03 -11.40
C SER A 54 1.16 -3.28 -10.32
N PHE A 55 2.12 -4.19 -10.56
CA PHE A 55 3.18 -4.50 -9.60
C PHE A 55 4.04 -3.27 -9.29
N TRP A 56 4.54 -2.58 -10.32
CA TRP A 56 5.40 -1.41 -10.13
C TRP A 56 4.68 -0.21 -9.52
N VAL A 57 3.42 0.03 -9.89
CA VAL A 57 2.58 1.04 -9.24
C VAL A 57 2.38 0.69 -7.77
N GLY A 58 2.11 -0.59 -7.45
CA GLY A 58 1.99 -1.06 -6.07
C GLY A 58 3.24 -0.81 -5.24
N ILE A 59 4.43 -1.11 -5.78
CA ILE A 59 5.71 -0.78 -5.14
C ILE A 59 5.82 0.72 -4.89
N GLY A 60 5.62 1.54 -5.93
CA GLY A 60 5.76 3.00 -5.83
C GLY A 60 4.85 3.60 -4.76
N VAL A 61 3.57 3.20 -4.75
CA VAL A 61 2.61 3.67 -3.75
C VAL A 61 2.97 3.18 -2.35
N ALA A 62 3.40 1.93 -2.19
CA ALA A 62 3.79 1.41 -0.89
C ALA A 62 5.01 2.13 -0.30
N VAL A 63 5.98 2.54 -1.14
CA VAL A 63 7.10 3.41 -0.72
C VAL A 63 6.59 4.77 -0.24
N VAL A 64 5.64 5.38 -0.96
CA VAL A 64 5.03 6.65 -0.54
C VAL A 64 4.34 6.50 0.81
N VAL A 65 3.53 5.44 0.99
CA VAL A 65 2.84 5.15 2.26
C VAL A 65 3.84 5.02 3.41
N LEU A 66 4.91 4.22 3.25
CA LEU A 66 5.95 4.05 4.27
C LEU A 66 6.68 5.36 4.56
N GLY A 67 7.11 6.08 3.53
CA GLY A 67 7.82 7.35 3.68
C GLY A 67 6.99 8.39 4.43
N CYS A 68 5.72 8.53 4.04
CA CYS A 68 4.78 9.43 4.69
C CYS A 68 4.46 9.01 6.13
N LEU A 69 4.33 7.72 6.41
CA LEU A 69 4.14 7.22 7.77
C LEU A 69 5.33 7.58 8.66
N LEU A 70 6.56 7.32 8.20
CA LEU A 70 7.76 7.66 8.96
C LEU A 70 7.91 9.18 9.16
N ALA A 71 7.53 9.99 8.17
CA ALA A 71 7.52 11.45 8.29
C ALA A 71 6.47 11.93 9.32
N ASP A 72 5.27 11.37 9.29
CA ASP A 72 4.18 11.70 10.22
C ASP A 72 4.55 11.30 11.66
N LEU A 73 5.12 10.11 11.87
CA LEU A 73 5.61 9.66 13.18
C LEU A 73 6.69 10.59 13.75
N ARG A 74 7.64 11.05 12.91
CA ARG A 74 8.67 12.01 13.34
C ARG A 74 8.08 13.38 13.65
N ALA A 75 7.12 13.84 12.87
CA ALA A 75 6.47 15.14 13.07
C ALA A 75 5.62 15.18 14.35
N LEU A 76 5.05 14.03 14.76
CA LEU A 76 4.24 13.90 15.97
C LEU A 76 5.03 13.44 17.19
N GLY A 77 6.27 12.98 17.03
CA GLY A 77 7.16 12.54 18.11
C GLY A 77 7.55 13.70 19.02
N GLY A 78 6.78 13.96 20.06
CA GLY A 78 6.96 15.09 20.98
C GLY A 78 5.77 16.07 21.03
N ASN A 79 4.68 15.78 20.32
CA ASN A 79 3.46 16.56 20.43
C ASN A 79 2.77 16.29 21.77
N GLU A 80 2.40 17.36 22.48
CA GLU A 80 1.75 17.32 23.80
C GLU A 80 0.37 16.64 23.77
N THR A 81 -0.32 16.69 22.63
CA THR A 81 -1.65 16.09 22.47
C THR A 81 -1.60 14.58 22.25
N TRP A 82 -0.68 14.11 21.41
CA TRP A 82 -0.46 12.69 21.13
C TRP A 82 0.88 12.45 20.45
N SER A 83 1.65 11.50 20.99
CA SER A 83 2.92 11.05 20.44
C SER A 83 2.81 9.57 20.05
N PRO A 84 2.77 9.22 18.75
CA PRO A 84 2.69 7.83 18.32
C PRO A 84 3.98 7.07 18.61
N SER A 85 3.86 5.80 19.00
CA SER A 85 5.02 4.91 19.15
C SER A 85 5.74 4.74 17.80
N PRO A 86 7.09 4.78 17.75
CA PRO A 86 7.86 4.47 16.55
C PRO A 86 7.58 3.08 15.96
N LEU A 87 7.05 2.15 16.77
CA LEU A 87 6.66 0.80 16.32
C LEU A 87 5.62 0.81 15.20
N TRP A 88 4.85 1.88 15.05
CA TRP A 88 3.95 2.05 13.90
C TRP A 88 4.66 1.99 12.55
N GLY A 89 5.96 2.31 12.49
CA GLY A 89 6.76 2.14 11.28
C GLY A 89 6.77 0.69 10.78
N LEU A 90 6.62 -0.30 11.67
CA LEU A 90 6.49 -1.71 11.30
C LEU A 90 5.24 -1.97 10.45
N ALA A 91 4.13 -1.27 10.72
CA ALA A 91 2.93 -1.39 9.90
C ALA A 91 3.20 -0.99 8.44
N GLY A 92 3.96 0.09 8.23
CA GLY A 92 4.39 0.51 6.89
C GLY A 92 5.35 -0.48 6.22
N VAL A 93 6.29 -1.06 6.97
CA VAL A 93 7.23 -2.09 6.45
C VAL A 93 6.47 -3.36 6.06
N VAL A 94 5.56 -3.84 6.90
CA VAL A 94 4.70 -4.99 6.62
C VAL A 94 3.80 -4.70 5.41
N HIS A 95 3.29 -3.48 5.29
CA HIS A 95 2.50 -3.06 4.13
C HIS A 95 3.31 -3.07 2.83
N PHE A 96 4.55 -2.58 2.87
CA PHE A 96 5.47 -2.63 1.74
C PHE A 96 5.79 -4.08 1.35
N GLY A 97 6.07 -4.95 2.32
CA GLY A 97 6.21 -6.39 2.09
C GLY A 97 4.96 -7.03 1.48
N GLY A 98 3.78 -6.48 1.75
CA GLY A 98 2.49 -6.90 1.22
C GLY A 98 2.35 -6.82 -0.30
N VAL A 99 3.19 -6.02 -0.97
CA VAL A 99 3.25 -5.98 -2.45
C VAL A 99 3.71 -7.32 -3.02
N VAL A 100 4.63 -8.01 -2.33
CA VAL A 100 5.17 -9.32 -2.72
C VAL A 100 4.42 -10.46 -2.03
N PHE A 101 4.15 -10.30 -0.73
CA PHE A 101 3.49 -11.28 0.12
C PHE A 101 2.11 -10.81 0.53
N THR A 102 1.11 -11.05 -0.33
CA THR A 102 -0.24 -10.49 -0.22
C THR A 102 -0.92 -10.74 1.14
N GLU A 103 -0.58 -11.85 1.82
CA GLU A 103 -1.10 -12.18 3.16
C GLU A 103 -0.72 -11.13 4.23
N LEU A 104 0.40 -10.42 4.06
CA LEU A 104 0.80 -9.33 4.96
C LEU A 104 -0.17 -8.13 4.89
N LEU A 105 -0.96 -8.01 3.82
CA LEU A 105 -2.00 -6.98 3.70
C LEU A 105 -3.12 -7.19 4.71
N LEU A 106 -3.42 -8.43 5.10
CA LEU A 106 -4.44 -8.75 6.10
C LEU A 106 -4.11 -8.15 7.48
N VAL A 107 -2.82 -7.95 7.78
CA VAL A 107 -2.36 -7.37 9.04
C VAL A 107 -2.08 -5.87 8.89
N SER A 108 -1.40 -5.48 7.81
CA SER A 108 -1.01 -4.07 7.62
C SER A 108 -2.18 -3.14 7.33
N VAL A 109 -3.21 -3.59 6.60
CA VAL A 109 -4.38 -2.75 6.27
C VAL A 109 -5.16 -2.36 7.53
N PRO A 110 -5.54 -3.30 8.43
CA PRO A 110 -6.15 -2.95 9.70
C PRO A 110 -5.25 -2.08 10.57
N ALA A 111 -3.94 -2.37 10.61
CA ALA A 111 -2.99 -1.57 11.39
C ALA A 111 -2.93 -0.12 10.90
N LEU A 112 -2.75 0.12 9.60
CA LEU A 112 -2.72 1.48 9.02
C LEU A 112 -4.06 2.20 9.17
N SER A 113 -5.17 1.48 9.02
CA SER A 113 -6.51 2.03 9.29
C SER A 113 -6.65 2.46 10.75
N TYR A 114 -6.20 1.64 11.69
CA TYR A 114 -6.24 1.95 13.12
C TYR A 114 -5.29 3.09 13.49
N TYR A 115 -4.13 3.20 12.83
CA TYR A 115 -3.23 4.35 12.96
C TYR A 115 -3.92 5.65 12.58
N LEU A 116 -4.53 5.72 11.38
CA LEU A 116 -5.23 6.91 10.90
C LEU A 116 -6.45 7.24 11.79
N TYR A 117 -7.18 6.22 12.26
CA TYR A 117 -8.25 6.43 13.23
C TYR A 117 -7.73 7.08 14.53
N ARG A 118 -6.64 6.56 15.10
CA ARG A 118 -6.02 7.13 16.31
C ARG A 118 -5.54 8.56 16.08
N ARG A 119 -4.92 8.81 14.93
CA ARG A 119 -4.46 10.14 14.52
C ARG A 119 -5.63 11.12 14.40
N HIS A 120 -6.72 10.72 13.75
CA HIS A 120 -7.96 11.49 13.64
C HIS A 120 -8.47 11.95 15.01
N VAL A 121 -8.58 10.99 15.95
CA VAL A 121 -9.14 11.25 17.28
C VAL A 121 -8.31 12.27 18.08
N HIS A 122 -6.98 12.25 17.95
CA HIS A 122 -6.11 13.12 18.76
C HIS A 122 -5.71 14.42 18.07
N VAL A 123 -5.64 14.46 16.73
CA VAL A 123 -5.07 15.57 15.95
C VAL A 123 -6.08 16.19 14.98
N GLY A 124 -7.30 15.65 14.87
CA GLY A 124 -8.42 16.26 14.12
C GLY A 124 -8.29 16.19 12.60
N SER A 125 -7.34 15.41 12.07
CA SER A 125 -7.26 14.99 10.67
C SER A 125 -6.90 13.51 10.61
N PRO A 126 -7.46 12.72 9.67
CA PRO A 126 -7.22 11.28 9.59
C PRO A 126 -5.75 10.92 9.51
#